data_AF-A0A316K117-F1
#
_entry.id   AF-A0A316K117-F1
#
_cell.length_a   1.000
_cell.length_b   1.000
_cell.length_c   1.000
_cell.angle_alpha   90.00
_cell.angle_beta   90.00
_cell.angle_gamma   90.00
#
_symmetry.space_group_name_H-M   'P 1'
#
loop_
_entity.id
_entity.type
_entity.pdbx_description
1 polymer ?
#
loop_
_entity_poly.entity_id
_entity_poly.type
_entity_poly.pdbx_seq_one_letter_code
_entity_poly.pdbx_strand_id
1 'polypeptide(L)'
;MNRFVIAIVVLFVGFSGLAQEEDTSVMLTQELQEVRYDKDFDLHYLQQLNLIRRTYPLALKAKEVIDSLDVELAAESKKRKKKKITKNRKKELEEELEFLIKDLYMGEGKMLFKLIHRETGMTVTEILSKYKGKIYAKTVQATFSLYGHKTNSTFDADGDDWIAELVLQDIEAGRRTIDMDNKGMTKEEYKQNLQEYRDYRKGLRKNSREAKRNTRKAKRKR
;
A
#
# COMPACT_ATOMS: atom_id res chain seq x y z
N MET A 1 24.58 -4.88 28.72
CA MET A 1 25.96 -5.42 28.62
C MET A 1 26.37 -5.35 27.16
N ASN A 2 27.63 -4.96 26.93
CA ASN A 2 28.06 -4.20 25.77
C ASN A 2 28.22 -5.04 24.50
N ARG A 3 27.92 -4.40 23.36
CA ARG A 3 28.21 -4.89 22.00
C ARG A 3 29.71 -4.74 21.74
N PHE A 4 30.41 -5.85 21.49
CA PHE A 4 31.81 -5.84 21.09
C PHE A 4 31.93 -5.52 19.59
N VAL A 5 32.34 -4.30 19.28
CA VAL A 5 32.90 -3.90 17.99
C VAL A 5 34.38 -4.23 18.05
N ILE A 6 34.86 -5.17 17.22
CA ILE A 6 36.29 -5.48 17.11
C ILE A 6 36.88 -4.54 16.06
N ALA A 7 37.46 -3.43 16.52
CA ALA A 7 38.28 -2.55 15.71
C ALA A 7 39.70 -3.12 15.65
N ILE A 8 40.10 -3.66 14.50
CA ILE A 8 41.48 -4.06 14.25
C ILE A 8 42.28 -2.77 13.96
N VAL A 9 43.05 -2.33 14.95
CA VAL A 9 44.02 -1.24 14.82
C VAL A 9 45.27 -1.83 14.18
N VAL A 10 45.53 -1.51 12.91
CA VAL A 10 46.79 -1.86 12.24
C VAL A 10 47.79 -0.74 12.49
N LEU A 11 48.93 -1.13 13.09
CA LEU A 11 50.07 -0.32 13.49
C LEU A 11 50.70 0.45 12.32
N PHE A 12 50.86 1.76 12.51
CA PHE A 12 51.70 2.63 11.68
C PHE A 12 53.18 2.41 12.07
N VAL A 13 53.96 1.78 11.19
CA VAL A 13 55.43 1.83 11.26
C VAL A 13 55.89 2.91 10.29
N GLY A 14 56.44 3.99 10.84
CA GLY A 14 56.97 5.10 10.06
C GLY A 14 58.24 4.71 9.32
N PHE A 15 58.33 5.12 8.06
CA PHE A 15 59.58 5.14 7.30
C PHE A 15 59.75 6.52 6.66
N SER A 16 60.75 7.26 7.15
CA SER A 16 61.17 8.55 6.63
C SER A 16 62.02 8.31 5.38
N GLY A 17 61.52 8.67 4.20
CA GLY A 17 62.27 8.56 2.96
C GLY A 17 61.64 9.42 1.87
N LEU A 18 62.31 10.52 1.53
CA LEU A 18 62.05 11.34 0.35
C LEU A 18 62.22 10.51 -0.93
N ALA A 19 61.13 10.21 -1.63
CA ALA A 19 61.10 10.05 -3.07
C ALA A 19 59.66 10.03 -3.54
N GLN A 20 59.37 10.87 -4.52
CA GLN A 20 58.09 11.01 -5.17
C GLN A 20 57.91 9.82 -6.12
N GLU A 21 57.09 8.85 -5.72
CA GLU A 21 56.28 8.03 -6.63
C GLU A 21 54.88 7.97 -6.02
N GLU A 22 53.90 8.45 -6.77
CA GLU A 22 52.49 8.42 -6.39
C GLU A 22 51.99 6.97 -6.39
N ASP A 23 52.23 6.24 -5.31
CA ASP A 23 51.39 5.09 -4.97
C ASP A 23 50.04 5.63 -4.46
N THR A 24 49.24 6.14 -5.40
CA THR A 24 47.80 6.30 -5.21
C THR A 24 47.20 4.90 -5.11
N SER A 25 47.34 4.25 -3.95
CA SER A 25 46.45 3.15 -3.59
C SER A 25 45.08 3.77 -3.37
N VAL A 26 44.33 3.95 -4.46
CA VAL A 26 42.92 4.33 -4.41
C VAL A 26 42.22 3.22 -3.65
N MET A 27 41.92 3.47 -2.38
CA MET A 27 41.05 2.62 -1.59
C MET A 27 39.68 2.68 -2.25
N LEU A 28 39.38 1.72 -3.12
CA LEU A 28 38.04 1.51 -3.67
C LEU A 28 37.18 0.94 -2.54
N THR A 29 36.71 1.82 -1.65
CA THR A 29 35.66 1.49 -0.70
C THR A 29 34.37 1.29 -1.50
N GLN A 30 34.12 0.05 -1.91
CA GLN A 30 32.84 -0.33 -2.46
C GLN A 30 31.86 -0.42 -1.30
N GLU A 31 31.02 0.60 -1.15
CA GLU A 31 29.80 0.48 -0.34
C GLU A 31 28.92 -0.58 -1.02
N LEU A 32 28.88 -1.78 -0.44
CA LEU A 32 27.97 -2.82 -0.91
C LEU A 32 26.57 -2.38 -0.53
N GLN A 33 25.73 -2.14 -1.54
CA GLN A 33 24.31 -1.93 -1.32
C GLN A 33 23.73 -3.18 -0.64
N GLU A 34 22.97 -2.99 0.44
CA GLU A 34 22.33 -4.09 1.15
C GLU A 34 21.33 -4.78 0.21
N VAL A 35 21.64 -6.00 -0.23
CA VAL A 35 20.73 -6.80 -1.06
C VAL A 35 19.73 -7.51 -0.15
N ARG A 36 18.48 -7.07 -0.20
CA ARG A 36 17.38 -7.72 0.53
C ARG A 36 16.99 -9.01 -0.18
N TYR A 37 16.92 -10.10 0.58
CA TYR A 37 16.59 -11.43 0.06
C TYR A 37 15.27 -11.93 0.64
N ASP A 38 14.33 -12.23 -0.23
CA ASP A 38 13.10 -12.98 0.08
C ASP A 38 13.13 -14.30 -0.69
N LYS A 39 12.88 -15.41 0.01
CA LYS A 39 12.92 -16.75 -0.57
C LYS A 39 11.85 -16.96 -1.63
N ASP A 40 10.68 -16.36 -1.43
CA ASP A 40 9.50 -16.48 -2.28
C ASP A 40 9.21 -15.15 -3.00
N PHE A 41 10.28 -14.43 -3.35
CA PHE A 41 10.23 -13.08 -3.92
C PHE A 41 9.26 -12.95 -5.10
N ASP A 42 9.33 -13.84 -6.09
CA ASP A 42 8.48 -13.77 -7.28
C ASP A 42 6.98 -13.84 -6.92
N LEU A 43 6.64 -14.70 -5.95
CA LEU A 43 5.27 -14.84 -5.46
C LEU A 43 4.81 -13.56 -4.75
N HIS A 44 5.62 -13.05 -3.83
CA HIS A 44 5.31 -11.82 -3.10
C HIS A 44 5.21 -10.62 -4.04
N TYR A 45 6.12 -10.50 -5.01
CA TYR A 45 6.09 -9.46 -6.03
C TYR A 45 4.79 -9.50 -6.83
N LEU A 46 4.38 -10.67 -7.33
CA LEU A 46 3.12 -10.82 -8.08
C LEU A 46 1.89 -10.49 -7.22
N GLN A 47 1.90 -10.88 -5.95
CA GLN A 47 0.84 -10.52 -5.00
C GLN A 47 0.75 -9.00 -4.83
N GLN A 48 1.87 -8.32 -4.59
CA GLN A 48 1.91 -6.86 -4.46
C GLN A 48 1.48 -6.18 -5.75
N LEU A 49 1.97 -6.64 -6.91
CA LEU A 49 1.58 -6.12 -8.21
C LEU A 49 0.07 -6.19 -8.46
N ASN A 50 -0.58 -7.29 -8.08
CA ASN A 50 -2.02 -7.42 -8.23
C ASN A 50 -2.80 -6.47 -7.32
N LEU A 51 -2.32 -6.26 -6.08
CA LEU A 51 -2.91 -5.27 -5.17
C LEU A 51 -2.72 -3.84 -5.70
N ILE A 52 -1.49 -3.49 -6.11
CA ILE A 52 -1.09 -2.16 -6.58
C ILE A 52 -1.82 -1.79 -7.87
N ARG A 53 -2.02 -2.74 -8.80
CA ARG A 53 -2.82 -2.53 -10.03
C ARG A 53 -4.19 -1.93 -9.78
N ARG A 54 -4.85 -2.31 -8.70
CA ARG A 54 -6.19 -1.80 -8.36
C ARG A 54 -6.15 -0.60 -7.44
N THR A 55 -5.14 -0.50 -6.59
CA THR A 55 -5.12 0.49 -5.49
C THR A 55 -4.33 1.75 -5.83
N TYR A 56 -3.30 1.65 -6.69
CA TYR A 56 -2.43 2.78 -7.00
C TYR A 56 -3.13 3.91 -7.76
N PRO A 57 -3.95 3.65 -8.80
CA PRO A 57 -4.71 4.72 -9.46
C PRO A 57 -5.65 5.45 -8.48
N LEU A 58 -6.20 4.74 -7.50
CA LEU A 58 -7.08 5.31 -6.48
C LEU A 58 -6.31 6.19 -5.49
N ALA A 59 -5.10 5.77 -5.10
CA ALA A 59 -4.22 6.55 -4.24
C ALA A 59 -3.79 7.86 -4.91
N LEU A 60 -3.45 7.83 -6.20
CA LEU A 60 -3.10 9.03 -6.98
C LEU A 60 -4.28 10.00 -7.10
N LYS A 61 -5.50 9.51 -7.38
CA LYS A 61 -6.71 10.35 -7.36
C LYS A 61 -6.95 10.98 -5.99
N ALA A 62 -6.76 10.21 -4.91
CA ALA A 62 -6.88 10.74 -3.56
C ALA A 62 -5.86 11.86 -3.29
N LYS A 63 -4.60 11.68 -3.71
CA LYS A 63 -3.53 12.69 -3.61
C LYS A 63 -3.90 13.96 -4.36
N GLU A 64 -4.26 13.86 -5.64
CA GLU A 64 -4.66 15.00 -6.47
C GLU A 64 -5.76 15.82 -5.80
N VAL A 65 -6.75 15.15 -5.22
CA VAL A 65 -7.86 15.84 -4.57
C VAL A 65 -7.43 16.50 -3.26
N ILE A 66 -6.59 15.85 -2.47
CA ILE A 66 -6.04 16.44 -1.24
C ILE A 66 -5.21 17.69 -1.59
N ASP A 67 -4.35 17.60 -2.61
CA ASP A 67 -3.52 18.71 -3.07
C ASP A 67 -4.36 19.86 -3.59
N SER A 68 -5.38 19.58 -4.41
CA SER A 68 -6.30 20.61 -4.92
C SER A 68 -7.06 21.32 -3.79
N LEU A 69 -7.50 20.57 -2.77
CA LEU A 69 -8.14 21.11 -1.59
C LEU A 69 -7.19 21.99 -0.78
N ASP A 70 -5.93 21.58 -0.63
CA ASP A 70 -4.93 22.36 0.10
C ASP A 70 -4.61 23.67 -0.61
N VAL A 71 -4.51 23.66 -1.95
CA VAL A 71 -4.34 24.87 -2.77
C VAL A 71 -5.55 25.81 -2.66
N GLU A 72 -6.77 25.28 -2.83
CA GLU A 72 -8.00 26.08 -2.71
C GLU A 72 -8.14 26.68 -1.29
N LEU A 73 -7.76 25.93 -0.25
CA LEU A 73 -7.78 26.38 1.13
C LEU A 73 -6.70 27.42 1.44
N ALA A 74 -5.54 27.35 0.80
CA ALA A 74 -4.47 28.33 0.94
C ALA A 74 -4.84 29.67 0.30
N ALA A 75 -5.48 29.64 -0.87
CA ALA A 75 -5.87 30.84 -1.63
C ALA A 75 -7.00 31.66 -0.98
N GLU A 76 -7.88 31.02 -0.22
CA GLU A 76 -8.98 31.71 0.46
C GLU A 76 -8.51 32.32 1.80
N SER A 77 -8.97 33.52 2.16
CA SER A 77 -8.67 34.14 3.46
C SER A 77 -9.83 34.00 4.44
N LYS A 78 -11.06 33.92 3.94
CA LYS A 78 -12.28 33.91 4.78
C LYS A 78 -12.59 32.50 5.27
N LYS A 79 -12.48 32.28 6.59
CA LYS A 79 -12.81 31.01 7.27
C LYS A 79 -14.17 30.40 6.89
N ARG A 80 -15.20 31.24 6.68
CA ARG A 80 -16.54 30.80 6.28
C ARG A 80 -16.57 30.24 4.85
N LYS A 81 -15.79 30.84 3.93
CA LYS A 81 -15.68 30.39 2.54
C LYS A 81 -14.84 29.11 2.44
N LYS A 82 -13.71 29.03 3.17
CA LYS A 82 -12.95 27.78 3.34
C LYS A 82 -13.85 26.61 3.71
N LYS A 83 -14.68 26.78 4.75
CA LYS A 83 -15.63 25.75 5.20
C LYS A 83 -16.67 25.37 4.13
N LYS A 84 -17.09 26.30 3.28
CA LYS A 84 -18.05 26.02 2.18
C LYS A 84 -17.39 25.26 1.04
N ILE A 85 -16.19 25.67 0.64
CA ILE A 85 -15.36 25.02 -0.40
C ILE A 85 -15.06 23.58 0.02
N THR A 86 -14.52 23.40 1.23
CA THR A 86 -14.27 22.06 1.80
C THR A 86 -15.53 21.24 1.95
N LYS A 87 -16.73 21.82 2.10
CA LYS A 87 -17.96 21.02 2.21
C LYS A 87 -18.42 20.47 0.85
N ASN A 88 -18.30 21.28 -0.20
CA ASN A 88 -18.82 20.94 -1.52
C ASN A 88 -17.93 19.91 -2.24
N ARG A 89 -16.63 20.21 -2.38
CA ARG A 89 -15.65 19.31 -3.02
C ARG A 89 -15.53 17.96 -2.34
N LYS A 90 -15.66 17.97 -1.02
CA LYS A 90 -15.54 16.79 -0.18
C LYS A 90 -16.69 15.81 -0.31
N LYS A 91 -17.91 16.28 -0.58
CA LYS A 91 -19.05 15.38 -0.71
C LYS A 91 -18.92 14.56 -1.99
N GLU A 92 -18.54 15.21 -3.08
CA GLU A 92 -18.28 14.59 -4.39
C GLU A 92 -17.14 13.57 -4.29
N LEU A 93 -16.03 13.97 -3.65
CA LEU A 93 -14.91 13.07 -3.40
C LEU A 93 -15.25 11.91 -2.48
N GLU A 94 -15.98 12.16 -1.39
CA GLU A 94 -16.37 11.09 -0.46
C GLU A 94 -17.28 10.09 -1.16
N GLU A 95 -18.19 10.54 -2.01
CA GLU A 95 -19.05 9.65 -2.78
C GLU A 95 -18.22 8.81 -3.75
N GLU A 96 -17.21 9.38 -4.42
CA GLU A 96 -16.30 8.64 -5.30
C GLU A 96 -15.37 7.69 -4.51
N LEU A 97 -14.66 8.15 -3.48
CA LEU A 97 -13.75 7.33 -2.68
C LEU A 97 -14.46 6.26 -1.85
N GLU A 98 -15.60 6.58 -1.21
CA GLU A 98 -16.39 5.58 -0.47
C GLU A 98 -16.87 4.47 -1.40
N PHE A 99 -17.21 4.83 -2.64
CA PHE A 99 -17.61 3.88 -3.65
C PHE A 99 -16.45 2.97 -4.09
N LEU A 100 -15.27 3.55 -4.31
CA LEU A 100 -14.05 2.83 -4.62
C LEU A 100 -13.60 1.90 -3.48
N ILE A 101 -13.74 2.35 -2.23
CA ILE A 101 -13.41 1.56 -1.02
C ILE A 101 -14.41 0.42 -0.79
N LYS A 102 -15.68 0.59 -1.16
CA LYS A 102 -16.69 -0.48 -1.03
C LYS A 102 -16.44 -1.67 -1.94
N ASP A 103 -15.76 -1.48 -3.07
CA ASP A 103 -15.42 -2.55 -4.03
C ASP A 103 -14.06 -3.21 -3.75
N LEU A 104 -13.28 -2.68 -2.81
CA LEU A 104 -11.96 -3.22 -2.47
C LEU A 104 -12.08 -4.44 -1.56
N TYR A 105 -11.34 -5.51 -1.91
CA TYR A 105 -11.14 -6.63 -1.01
C TYR A 105 -10.32 -6.20 0.22
N MET A 106 -10.41 -7.01 1.27
CA MET A 106 -9.73 -6.76 2.54
C MET A 106 -8.23 -6.41 2.38
N GLY A 107 -7.51 -7.18 1.55
CA GLY A 107 -6.08 -6.94 1.29
C GLY A 107 -5.83 -5.64 0.53
N GLU A 108 -6.71 -5.30 -0.40
CA GLU A 108 -6.58 -4.12 -1.26
C GLU A 108 -6.88 -2.83 -0.46
N GLY A 109 -7.87 -2.84 0.44
CA GLY A 109 -8.14 -1.71 1.32
C GLY A 109 -6.96 -1.35 2.23
N LYS A 110 -6.24 -2.37 2.75
CA LYS A 110 -5.00 -2.15 3.51
C LYS A 110 -3.91 -1.52 2.65
N MET A 111 -3.70 -2.02 1.43
CA MET A 111 -2.70 -1.48 0.51
C MET A 111 -3.03 -0.03 0.13
N LEU A 112 -4.29 0.27 -0.20
CA LEU A 112 -4.73 1.61 -0.53
C LEU A 112 -4.37 2.63 0.56
N PHE A 113 -4.62 2.31 1.83
CA PHE A 113 -4.30 3.23 2.93
C PHE A 113 -2.81 3.51 3.05
N LYS A 114 -1.97 2.48 2.83
CA LYS A 114 -0.52 2.66 2.79
C LYS A 114 -0.09 3.50 1.58
N LEU A 115 -0.61 3.24 0.39
CA LEU A 115 -0.29 4.03 -0.80
C LEU A 115 -0.70 5.48 -0.65
N ILE A 116 -1.87 5.77 -0.05
CA ILE A 116 -2.26 7.15 0.28
C ILE A 116 -1.22 7.81 1.20
N HIS A 117 -0.73 7.09 2.20
CA HIS A 117 0.34 7.59 3.07
C HIS A 117 1.66 7.82 2.30
N ARG A 118 2.08 6.90 1.44
CA ARG A 118 3.27 7.08 0.57
C ARG A 118 3.15 8.35 -0.28
N GLU A 119 1.99 8.53 -0.89
CA GLU A 119 1.76 9.61 -1.85
C GLU A 119 1.57 10.99 -1.23
N THR A 120 0.98 11.06 -0.04
CA THR A 120 0.57 12.32 0.61
C THR A 120 1.35 12.64 1.88
N GLY A 121 2.09 11.68 2.43
CA GLY A 121 2.75 11.76 3.73
C GLY A 121 1.79 11.77 4.93
N MET A 122 0.48 11.61 4.72
CA MET A 122 -0.52 11.59 5.78
C MET A 122 -1.31 10.28 5.77
N THR A 123 -1.57 9.73 6.94
CA THR A 123 -2.48 8.59 7.07
C THR A 123 -3.92 9.01 6.79
N VAL A 124 -4.77 8.06 6.39
CA VAL A 124 -6.21 8.32 6.17
C VAL A 124 -6.87 8.88 7.44
N THR A 125 -6.47 8.41 8.62
CA THR A 125 -6.96 8.95 9.90
C THR A 125 -6.61 10.43 10.09
N GLU A 126 -5.41 10.85 9.69
CA GLU A 126 -4.95 12.24 9.78
C GLU A 126 -5.65 13.13 8.75
N ILE A 127 -5.80 12.66 7.51
CA ILE A 127 -6.57 13.34 6.45
C ILE A 127 -8.00 13.60 6.94
N LEU A 128 -8.68 12.56 7.45
CA LEU A 128 -10.02 12.70 7.99
C LEU A 128 -10.07 13.65 9.19
N SER A 129 -9.08 13.60 10.06
CA SER A 129 -8.99 14.50 11.22
C SER A 129 -8.81 15.96 10.80
N LYS A 130 -7.99 16.23 9.78
CA LYS A 130 -7.72 17.56 9.21
C LYS A 130 -8.99 18.15 8.58
N TYR A 131 -9.70 17.38 7.77
CA TYR A 131 -10.81 17.92 6.97
C TYR A 131 -12.20 17.73 7.60
N LYS A 132 -12.49 16.58 8.22
CA LYS A 132 -13.81 16.26 8.86
C LYS A 132 -13.82 16.48 10.37
N GLY A 133 -12.65 16.50 11.01
CA GLY A 133 -12.52 16.62 12.45
C GLY A 133 -12.31 15.28 13.15
N LYS A 134 -11.72 15.35 14.35
CA LYS A 134 -11.23 14.18 15.10
C LYS A 134 -12.30 13.17 15.49
N ILE A 135 -13.52 13.61 15.79
CA ILE A 135 -14.62 12.72 16.18
C ILE A 135 -15.01 11.82 15.01
N TYR A 136 -15.20 12.40 13.82
CA TYR A 136 -15.54 11.66 12.62
C TYR A 136 -14.43 10.66 12.25
N ALA A 137 -13.16 11.09 12.31
CA ALA A 137 -12.02 10.21 12.04
C ALA A 137 -11.99 8.99 12.97
N LYS A 138 -12.27 9.16 14.26
CA LYS A 138 -12.35 8.05 15.22
C LYS A 138 -13.49 7.07 14.90
N THR A 139 -14.66 7.55 14.48
CA THR A 139 -15.77 6.69 14.07
C THR A 139 -15.40 5.87 12.84
N VAL A 140 -14.78 6.49 11.85
CA VAL A 140 -14.34 5.80 10.62
C VAL A 140 -13.26 4.77 10.94
N GLN A 141 -12.25 5.14 11.73
CA GLN A 141 -11.19 4.24 12.18
C GLN A 141 -11.77 3.02 12.92
N ALA A 142 -12.74 3.22 13.82
CA ALA A 142 -13.40 2.14 14.54
C ALA A 142 -14.13 1.19 13.58
N THR A 143 -14.89 1.73 12.62
CA THR A 143 -15.58 0.94 11.60
C THR A 143 -14.60 0.09 10.78
N PHE A 144 -13.53 0.69 10.25
CA PHE A 144 -12.51 -0.03 9.48
C PHE A 144 -11.76 -1.06 10.33
N SER A 145 -11.51 -0.78 11.60
CA SER A 145 -10.85 -1.72 12.53
C SER A 145 -11.69 -2.97 12.76
N LEU A 146 -13.03 -2.87 12.79
CA LEU A 146 -13.93 -4.03 12.84
C LEU A 146 -13.81 -4.90 11.58
N TYR A 147 -13.54 -4.29 10.44
CA TYR A 147 -13.17 -4.97 9.20
C TYR A 147 -11.66 -5.23 9.10
N GLY A 148 -10.91 -5.31 10.20
CA GLY A 148 -9.48 -5.68 10.16
C GLY A 148 -8.55 -4.71 9.42
N HIS A 149 -9.02 -3.50 9.08
CA HIS A 149 -8.24 -2.47 8.41
C HIS A 149 -7.72 -1.44 9.42
N LYS A 150 -6.47 -1.01 9.23
CA LYS A 150 -5.86 0.06 10.00
C LYS A 150 -5.78 1.32 9.13
N THR A 151 -6.68 2.28 9.34
CA THR A 151 -6.68 3.59 8.64
C THR A 151 -5.52 4.48 9.03
N ASN A 152 -4.79 4.13 10.09
CA ASN A 152 -3.56 4.76 10.55
C ASN A 152 -2.31 4.00 10.10
N SER A 153 -2.41 3.19 9.04
CA SER A 153 -1.26 2.48 8.49
C SER A 153 -0.34 3.45 7.75
N THR A 154 0.95 3.27 7.97
CA THR A 154 2.03 3.96 7.28
C THR A 154 2.63 3.03 6.23
N PHE A 155 3.25 3.61 5.21
CA PHE A 155 4.01 2.90 4.19
C PHE A 155 5.49 2.92 4.59
N ASP A 156 6.13 1.75 4.62
CA ASP A 156 7.52 1.58 5.03
C ASP A 156 8.35 0.98 3.90
N ALA A 157 8.87 1.86 3.04
CA ALA A 157 9.63 1.50 1.84
C ALA A 157 10.90 0.70 2.17
N ASP A 158 11.56 1.03 3.28
CA ASP A 158 12.80 0.38 3.69
C ASP A 158 12.56 -0.79 4.65
N GLY A 159 11.34 -1.02 5.12
CA GLY A 159 10.99 -2.09 6.05
C GLY A 159 10.05 -3.09 5.40
N ASP A 160 8.82 -3.17 5.90
CA ASP A 160 7.86 -4.23 5.54
C ASP A 160 7.30 -4.09 4.10
N ASP A 161 7.33 -2.90 3.51
CA ASP A 161 6.70 -2.62 2.21
C ASP A 161 7.71 -2.54 1.06
N TRP A 162 8.95 -2.96 1.25
CA TRP A 162 10.01 -2.84 0.24
C TRP A 162 9.71 -3.54 -1.10
N ILE A 163 9.03 -4.69 -1.08
CA ILE A 163 8.59 -5.37 -2.32
C ILE A 163 7.52 -4.54 -3.02
N ALA A 164 6.61 -3.93 -2.25
CA ALA A 164 5.59 -3.06 -2.80
C ALA A 164 6.24 -1.78 -3.39
N GLU A 165 7.24 -1.21 -2.72
CA GLU A 165 8.01 -0.07 -3.24
C GLU A 165 8.72 -0.43 -4.55
N LEU A 166 9.37 -1.59 -4.62
CA LEU A 166 10.01 -2.05 -5.86
C LEU A 166 9.01 -2.18 -7.02
N VAL A 167 7.81 -2.71 -6.74
CA VAL A 167 6.74 -2.77 -7.74
C VAL A 167 6.34 -1.36 -8.19
N LEU A 168 6.18 -0.40 -7.27
CA LEU A 168 5.85 0.99 -7.61
C LEU A 168 6.94 1.63 -8.48
N GLN A 169 8.21 1.43 -8.14
CA GLN A 169 9.33 1.91 -8.95
C GLN A 169 9.36 1.28 -10.35
N ASP A 170 9.01 -0.01 -10.48
CA ASP A 170 8.87 -0.66 -11.78
C ASP A 170 7.76 -0.04 -12.63
N ILE A 171 6.65 0.34 -12.01
CA ILE A 171 5.52 1.01 -12.68
C ILE A 171 5.92 2.41 -13.10
N GLU A 172 6.51 3.19 -12.19
CA GLU A 172 6.96 4.57 -12.43
C GLU A 172 8.05 4.63 -13.52
N ALA A 173 8.95 3.65 -13.55
CA ALA A 173 9.97 3.51 -14.59
C ALA A 173 9.43 2.94 -15.92
N GLY A 174 8.14 2.61 -16.00
CA GLY A 174 7.52 2.06 -17.22
C GLY A 174 7.85 0.60 -17.52
N ARG A 175 8.51 -0.13 -16.60
CA ARG A 175 8.77 -1.58 -16.72
C ARG A 175 7.49 -2.42 -16.55
N ARG A 176 6.48 -1.85 -15.91
CA ARG A 176 5.14 -2.43 -15.72
C ARG A 176 4.07 -1.42 -16.11
N THR A 177 3.16 -1.82 -16.99
CA THR A 177 2.01 -1.00 -17.36
C THR A 177 0.81 -1.29 -16.44
N ILE A 178 0.15 -0.24 -15.97
CA ILE A 178 -1.11 -0.32 -15.21
C ILE A 178 -2.14 0.55 -15.89
N ASP A 179 -3.38 0.08 -15.89
CA ASP A 179 -4.53 0.87 -16.30
C ASP A 179 -4.87 1.91 -15.22
N MET A 180 -4.59 3.18 -15.53
CA MET A 180 -4.86 4.31 -14.64
C MET A 180 -6.32 4.78 -14.71
N ASP A 181 -7.06 4.36 -15.74
CA ASP A 181 -8.44 4.76 -15.98
C ASP A 181 -9.44 3.89 -15.22
N ASN A 182 -8.97 2.94 -14.40
CA ASN A 182 -9.81 2.04 -13.64
C ASN A 182 -10.83 2.82 -12.78
N LYS A 183 -12.05 2.92 -13.30
CA LYS A 183 -13.25 3.31 -12.57
C LYS A 183 -13.65 2.07 -11.79
N GLY A 184 -13.60 2.14 -10.46
CA GLY A 184 -14.08 1.03 -9.64
C GLY A 184 -15.49 0.59 -10.07
N MET A 185 -15.79 -0.69 -9.87
CA MET A 185 -17.00 -1.37 -10.33
C MET A 185 -18.27 -0.65 -9.87
N THR A 186 -19.28 -0.48 -10.73
CA THR A 186 -20.53 0.25 -10.41
C THR A 186 -21.38 -0.46 -9.34
N LYS A 187 -22.29 0.27 -8.67
CA LYS A 187 -23.09 -0.27 -7.54
C LYS A 187 -23.92 -1.48 -7.98
N GLU A 188 -24.31 -1.48 -9.24
CA GLU A 188 -25.08 -2.53 -9.89
C GLU A 188 -24.20 -3.75 -10.17
N GLU A 189 -23.02 -3.52 -10.74
CA GLU A 189 -22.01 -4.57 -10.96
C GLU A 189 -21.55 -5.22 -9.64
N TYR A 190 -21.34 -4.45 -8.57
CA TYR A 190 -21.01 -4.99 -7.24
C TYR A 190 -22.09 -5.96 -6.73
N LYS A 191 -23.37 -5.58 -6.85
CA LYS A 191 -24.48 -6.44 -6.44
C LYS A 191 -24.54 -7.72 -7.27
N GLN A 192 -24.27 -7.62 -8.56
CA GLN A 192 -24.22 -8.77 -9.47
C GLN A 192 -23.09 -9.72 -9.10
N ASN A 193 -21.87 -9.21 -8.91
CA ASN A 193 -20.71 -10.03 -8.53
C ASN A 193 -20.88 -10.69 -7.15
N LEU A 194 -21.50 -10.00 -6.20
CA LEU A 194 -21.83 -10.58 -4.89
C LEU A 194 -22.83 -11.75 -5.02
N GLN A 195 -23.81 -11.60 -5.90
CA GLN A 195 -24.80 -12.64 -6.17
C GLN A 195 -24.13 -13.84 -6.85
N GLU A 196 -23.31 -13.60 -7.86
CA GLU A 196 -22.54 -14.63 -8.56
C GLU A 196 -21.62 -15.40 -7.60
N TYR A 197 -20.87 -14.71 -6.74
CA TYR A 197 -20.03 -15.34 -5.74
C TYR A 197 -20.81 -16.21 -4.75
N ARG A 198 -21.99 -15.74 -4.30
CA ARG A 198 -22.87 -16.53 -3.42
C ARG A 198 -23.33 -17.80 -4.10
N ASP A 199 -23.69 -17.72 -5.38
CA ASP A 199 -24.18 -18.85 -6.16
C ASP A 199 -23.05 -19.84 -6.50
N TYR A 200 -21.86 -19.34 -6.85
CA TYR A 200 -20.64 -20.13 -6.97
C TYR A 200 -20.32 -20.91 -5.69
N ARG A 201 -20.32 -20.24 -4.52
CA ARG A 201 -20.08 -20.92 -3.22
C ARG A 201 -21.16 -21.94 -2.86
N LYS A 202 -22.43 -21.68 -3.20
CA LYS A 202 -23.51 -22.68 -3.04
C LYS A 202 -23.23 -23.90 -3.91
N GLY A 203 -22.78 -23.70 -5.16
CA GLY A 203 -22.34 -24.74 -6.08
C GLY A 203 -21.22 -25.59 -5.49
N LEU A 204 -20.13 -24.97 -5.03
CA LEU A 204 -19.01 -25.67 -4.38
C LEU A 204 -19.46 -26.51 -3.18
N ARG A 205 -20.35 -25.96 -2.33
CA ARG A 205 -20.91 -26.70 -1.18
C ARG A 205 -21.74 -27.90 -1.62
N LYS A 206 -22.52 -27.77 -2.68
CA LYS A 206 -23.31 -28.87 -3.26
C LYS A 206 -22.39 -29.97 -3.80
N ASN A 207 -21.40 -29.59 -4.60
CA ASN A 207 -20.41 -30.52 -5.19
C ASN A 207 -19.63 -31.24 -4.08
N SER A 208 -19.20 -30.53 -3.04
CA SER A 208 -18.52 -31.13 -1.88
C SER A 208 -19.42 -32.12 -1.13
N ARG A 209 -20.71 -31.80 -0.94
CA ARG A 209 -21.69 -32.72 -0.31
C ARG A 209 -21.92 -33.97 -1.17
N GLU A 210 -21.98 -33.80 -2.48
CA GLU A 210 -22.17 -34.89 -3.42
C GLU A 210 -20.95 -35.82 -3.48
N ALA A 211 -19.74 -35.27 -3.57
CA ALA A 211 -18.49 -36.01 -3.45
C ALA A 211 -18.41 -36.80 -2.13
N LYS A 212 -18.79 -36.19 -1.00
CA LYS A 212 -18.87 -36.87 0.31
C LYS A 212 -19.93 -37.98 0.35
N ARG A 213 -21.08 -37.80 -0.30
CA ARG A 213 -22.11 -38.84 -0.42
C ARG A 213 -21.64 -40.01 -1.28
N ASN A 214 -20.98 -39.73 -2.40
CA ASN A 214 -20.48 -40.75 -3.33
C ASN A 214 -19.37 -41.58 -2.70
N THR A 215 -18.42 -40.93 -2.00
CA THR A 215 -17.39 -41.63 -1.21
C THR A 215 -17.99 -42.50 -0.09
N ARG A 216 -19.02 -42.02 0.64
CA ARG A 216 -19.74 -42.84 1.64
C ARG A 216 -20.46 -44.05 1.02
N LYS A 217 -21.10 -43.88 -0.14
CA LYS A 217 -21.77 -44.98 -0.87
C LYS A 217 -20.76 -46.02 -1.36
N ALA A 218 -19.61 -45.58 -1.89
CA ALA A 218 -18.53 -46.47 -2.31
C ALA A 218 -17.97 -47.29 -1.14
N LYS A 219 -17.80 -46.67 0.04
CA LYS A 219 -17.38 -47.38 1.27
C LYS A 219 -18.39 -48.40 1.80
N ARG A 220 -19.69 -48.23 1.53
CA ARG A 220 -20.75 -49.18 1.95
C ARG A 220 -20.92 -50.37 1.01
N LYS A 221 -20.35 -50.31 -0.20
CA LYS A 221 -20.40 -51.37 -1.22
C LYS A 221 -19.15 -52.26 -1.24
N ARG A 222 -18.16 -51.96 -0.40
CA ARG A 222 -17.01 -52.80 -0.09
C ARG A 222 -17.25 -53.45 1.25
#